data_AF-A0AA43HEM8-F1
#
_entry.id   AF-A0AA43HEM8-F1
#
_cell.length_a   1.000
_cell.length_b   1.000
_cell.length_c   1.000
_cell.angle_alpha   90.00
_cell.angle_beta   90.00
_cell.angle_gamma   90.00
#
_symmetry.space_group_name_H-M   'P 1'
#
loop_
_entity.id
_entity.type
_entity.pdbx_description
1 polymer ?
#
loop_
_entity_poly.entity_id
_entity_poly.type
_entity_poly.pdbx_seq_one_letter_code
_entity_poly.pdbx_strand_id
1 'polypeptide(L)'
;MRKHIYRNEEVDNIILDESLLLSIEWIYKEHPIIEIKIDWCGQEDLKDEIVFLEMQTKLVFDYAGNIDFNFKHSGTWNSGALEITEFSYLKKGTMYMIEFKFDFSPVGYIRFNCADFYFEIIEENVPK
;
A
#
# COMPACT_ATOMS: atom_id res chain seq x y z
N MET A 1 1.97 -0.88 -21.57
CA MET A 1 1.90 -0.88 -20.10
C MET A 1 0.60 -0.21 -19.78
N ARG A 2 -0.38 -0.96 -19.27
CA ARG A 2 -1.65 -0.40 -18.81
C ARG A 2 -1.50 -0.01 -17.35
N LYS A 3 -2.14 1.08 -16.96
CA LYS A 3 -2.09 1.61 -15.59
C LYS A 3 -3.50 1.84 -15.09
N HIS A 4 -3.80 1.28 -13.93
CA HIS A 4 -5.01 1.58 -13.17
C HIS A 4 -4.59 2.37 -11.93
N ILE A 5 -5.25 3.50 -11.68
CA ILE A 5 -4.92 4.40 -10.57
C ILE A 5 -6.20 4.71 -9.81
N TYR A 6 -6.17 4.49 -8.51
CA TYR A 6 -7.23 4.83 -7.56
C TYR A 6 -6.67 5.88 -6.61
N ARG A 7 -7.20 7.11 -6.64
CA ARG A 7 -6.69 8.24 -5.86
C ARG A 7 -7.54 8.49 -4.63
N ASN A 8 -6.88 8.77 -3.50
CA ASN A 8 -7.50 9.13 -2.23
C ASN A 8 -8.66 8.18 -1.87
N GLU A 9 -9.89 8.72 -1.80
CA GLU A 9 -11.08 7.95 -1.44
C GLU A 9 -11.48 6.92 -2.51
N GLU A 10 -11.00 7.01 -3.75
CA GLU A 10 -11.22 5.96 -4.74
C GLU A 10 -10.54 4.64 -4.35
N VAL A 11 -9.55 4.67 -3.45
CA VAL A 11 -8.90 3.48 -2.89
C VAL A 11 -9.89 2.60 -2.11
N ASP A 12 -11.03 3.13 -1.65
CA ASP A 12 -12.09 2.33 -1.02
C ASP A 12 -12.68 1.25 -1.96
N ASN A 13 -12.45 1.39 -3.28
CA ASN A 13 -12.87 0.39 -4.27
C ASN A 13 -11.86 -0.77 -4.42
N ILE A 14 -10.76 -0.73 -3.67
CA ILE A 14 -9.70 -1.75 -3.70
C ILE A 14 -9.56 -2.38 -2.31
N ILE A 15 -9.57 -3.70 -2.28
CA ILE A 15 -9.28 -4.46 -1.05
C ILE A 15 -7.77 -4.60 -0.94
N LEU A 16 -7.16 -3.91 0.03
CA LEU A 16 -5.72 -3.98 0.32
C LEU A 16 -5.37 -4.98 1.42
N ASP A 17 -6.36 -5.46 2.16
CA ASP A 17 -6.18 -6.48 3.18
C ASP A 17 -5.62 -7.77 2.53
N GLU A 18 -4.86 -8.55 3.32
CA GLU A 18 -4.13 -9.75 2.88
C GLU A 18 -2.98 -9.48 1.88
N SER A 19 -2.74 -8.22 1.51
CA SER A 19 -1.57 -7.85 0.69
C SER A 19 -0.29 -7.89 1.50
N LEU A 20 0.83 -8.27 0.88
CA LEU A 20 2.13 -8.28 1.56
C LEU A 20 2.90 -6.99 1.28
N LEU A 21 3.38 -6.33 2.32
CA LEU A 21 4.29 -5.20 2.16
C LEU A 21 5.67 -5.71 1.72
N LEU A 22 6.15 -5.24 0.57
CA LEU A 22 7.43 -5.65 -0.01
C LEU A 22 8.55 -4.66 0.30
N SER A 23 8.28 -3.36 0.15
CA SER A 23 9.26 -2.30 0.45
C SER A 23 8.60 -0.98 0.78
N ILE A 24 9.35 -0.14 1.50
CA ILE A 24 9.02 1.27 1.74
C ILE A 24 10.22 2.08 1.23
N GLU A 25 9.95 3.04 0.36
CA GLU A 25 10.95 3.89 -0.25
C GLU A 25 10.63 5.36 0.04
N TRP A 26 11.61 6.07 0.60
CA TRP A 26 11.53 7.51 0.83
C TRP A 26 12.19 8.22 -0.34
N ILE A 27 11.38 8.90 -1.14
CA ILE A 27 11.81 9.58 -2.35
C ILE A 27 11.72 11.09 -2.10
N TYR A 28 12.82 11.79 -2.34
CA TYR A 28 12.85 13.25 -2.29
C TYR A 28 13.04 13.81 -3.70
N LYS A 29 11.97 14.41 -4.26
CA LYS A 29 12.02 15.16 -5.52
C LYS A 29 11.86 16.64 -5.22
N GLU A 30 10.66 17.18 -5.40
CA GLU A 30 10.29 18.56 -5.07
C GLU A 30 9.69 18.68 -3.66
N HIS A 31 9.11 17.58 -3.17
CA HIS A 31 8.54 17.39 -1.84
C HIS A 31 8.78 15.94 -1.36
N PRO A 32 8.61 15.63 -0.06
CA PRO A 32 8.74 14.25 0.41
C PRO A 32 7.64 13.36 -0.16
N ILE A 33 8.04 12.19 -0.65
CA ILE A 33 7.14 11.15 -1.18
C ILE A 33 7.50 9.84 -0.48
N ILE A 34 6.49 9.09 -0.07
CA ILE A 34 6.64 7.70 0.37
C ILE A 34 6.02 6.81 -0.70
N GLU A 35 6.78 5.83 -1.18
CA GLU A 35 6.29 4.77 -2.06
C GLU A 35 6.33 3.44 -1.28
N ILE A 36 5.21 2.73 -1.23
CA ILE A 36 5.11 1.40 -0.62
C ILE A 36 4.76 0.42 -1.72
N LYS A 37 5.66 -0.52 -2.00
CA LYS A 37 5.38 -1.62 -2.91
C LYS A 37 4.69 -2.73 -2.14
N ILE A 38 3.61 -3.25 -2.72
CA ILE A 38 2.85 -4.34 -2.13
C ILE A 38 2.69 -5.48 -3.14
N ASP A 39 2.63 -6.69 -2.62
CA ASP A 39 2.17 -7.88 -3.34
C ASP A 39 0.66 -7.98 -3.10
N TRP A 40 -0.11 -7.44 -4.04
CA TRP A 40 -1.56 -7.48 -4.02
C TRP A 40 -2.02 -8.68 -4.86
N CYS A 41 -2.85 -9.56 -4.31
CA CYS A 41 -3.31 -10.75 -5.02
C CYS A 41 -4.51 -10.51 -5.95
N GLY A 42 -4.89 -9.25 -6.14
CA GLY A 42 -6.05 -8.87 -6.94
C GLY A 42 -7.36 -8.91 -6.14
N GLN A 43 -8.46 -8.72 -6.87
CA GLN A 43 -9.81 -8.84 -6.33
C GLN A 43 -10.75 -9.41 -7.39
N GLU A 44 -11.72 -10.22 -6.97
CA GLU A 44 -12.53 -11.06 -7.86
C GLU A 44 -13.30 -10.26 -8.93
N ASP A 45 -13.75 -9.05 -8.61
CA ASP A 45 -14.48 -8.17 -9.52
C ASP A 45 -13.60 -7.53 -10.60
N LEU A 46 -12.27 -7.53 -10.43
CA LEU A 46 -11.31 -7.01 -11.42
C LEU A 46 -10.60 -8.09 -12.24
N LYS A 47 -10.91 -9.38 -12.02
CA LYS A 47 -10.22 -10.51 -12.67
C LYS A 47 -10.29 -10.51 -14.21
N ASP A 48 -11.35 -9.93 -14.78
CA ASP A 48 -11.53 -9.86 -16.23
C ASP A 48 -10.85 -8.62 -16.82
N GLU A 49 -10.48 -7.66 -15.98
CA GLU A 49 -9.85 -6.40 -16.38
C GLU A 49 -8.33 -6.41 -16.22
N ILE A 50 -7.81 -7.19 -15.26
CA ILE A 50 -6.42 -7.16 -14.80
C ILE A 50 -5.84 -8.57 -14.78
N VAL A 51 -4.63 -8.73 -15.32
CA VAL A 51 -3.87 -9.99 -15.24
C VAL A 51 -3.00 -9.99 -13.97
N PHE A 52 -3.50 -10.57 -12.88
CA PHE A 52 -2.87 -10.49 -11.56
C PHE A 52 -1.46 -11.11 -11.45
N LEU A 53 -1.15 -12.12 -12.27
CA LEU A 53 0.16 -12.80 -12.22
C LEU A 53 1.32 -11.93 -12.75
N GLU A 54 1.02 -10.87 -13.49
CA GLU A 54 2.01 -10.08 -14.23
C GLU A 54 1.85 -8.57 -13.97
N MET A 55 1.40 -8.24 -12.76
CA MET A 55 1.25 -6.86 -12.31
C MET A 55 2.27 -6.49 -11.23
N GLN A 56 2.60 -5.21 -11.20
CA GLN A 56 3.28 -4.58 -10.08
C GLN A 56 2.32 -3.61 -9.42
N THR A 57 2.29 -3.59 -8.10
CA THR A 57 1.40 -2.67 -7.37
C THR A 57 2.13 -1.86 -6.33
N LYS A 58 1.66 -0.63 -6.15
CA LYS A 58 2.22 0.28 -5.15
C LYS A 58 1.21 1.31 -4.68
N LEU A 59 1.44 1.78 -3.46
CA LEU A 59 0.83 2.97 -2.89
C LEU A 59 1.84 4.10 -2.88
N VAL A 60 1.42 5.29 -3.29
CA VAL A 60 2.27 6.48 -3.33
C VAL A 60 1.59 7.59 -2.52
N PHE A 61 2.37 8.24 -1.67
CA PHE A 61 1.90 9.26 -0.74
C PHE A 61 2.70 10.55 -0.90
N ASP A 62 2.03 11.62 -1.30
CA ASP A 62 2.66 12.92 -1.57
C ASP A 62 2.60 13.84 -0.35
N TYR A 63 3.64 14.66 -0.18
CA TYR A 63 3.86 15.51 0.99
C TYR A 63 3.78 14.73 2.31
N ALA A 64 4.39 13.54 2.32
CA ALA A 64 4.35 12.64 3.46
C ALA A 64 5.22 13.13 4.62
N GLY A 65 4.71 13.02 5.86
CA GLY A 65 5.42 13.47 7.06
C GLY A 65 4.86 12.88 8.35
N ASN A 66 5.61 13.08 9.45
CA ASN A 66 5.32 12.52 10.78
C ASN A 66 5.11 11.00 10.75
N ILE A 67 6.05 10.28 10.13
CA ILE A 67 6.01 8.82 10.08
C ILE A 67 6.37 8.20 11.43
N ASP A 68 5.56 7.25 11.86
CA ASP A 68 5.74 6.41 13.04
C ASP A 68 5.45 4.96 12.65
N PHE A 69 6.31 4.03 13.06
CA PHE A 69 6.09 2.61 12.85
C PHE A 69 6.63 1.80 14.02
N ASN A 70 5.92 0.73 14.35
CA ASN A 70 6.27 -0.18 15.42
C ASN A 70 6.04 -1.60 14.96
N PHE A 71 7.04 -2.46 15.13
CA PHE A 71 6.94 -3.88 14.80
C PHE A 71 7.45 -4.71 15.96
N LYS A 72 6.71 -5.76 16.28
CA LYS A 72 7.07 -6.74 17.28
C LYS A 72 6.90 -8.14 16.71
N HIS A 73 8.00 -8.86 16.63
CA HIS A 73 7.97 -10.30 16.37
C HIS A 73 7.54 -11.01 17.66
N SER A 74 6.49 -11.83 17.59
CA SER A 74 6.10 -12.72 18.68
C SER A 74 6.40 -14.16 18.27
N GLY A 75 7.36 -14.78 18.97
CA GLY A 75 7.77 -16.17 18.73
C GLY A 75 9.28 -16.30 18.53
N THR A 76 9.82 -17.48 18.82
CA THR A 76 11.26 -17.77 18.77
C THR A 76 11.82 -17.89 17.34
N TRP A 77 10.97 -18.03 16.31
CA TRP A 77 11.37 -18.32 14.92
C TRP A 77 10.49 -17.66 13.84
N ASN A 78 9.74 -16.61 14.17
CA ASN A 78 8.75 -16.03 13.24
C ASN A 78 9.30 -14.80 12.51
N SER A 79 9.96 -15.01 11.37
CA SER A 79 10.25 -13.99 10.36
C SER A 79 9.21 -14.04 9.23
N GLY A 80 7.93 -13.95 9.58
CA GLY A 80 6.83 -13.92 8.61
C GLY A 80 6.85 -12.64 7.76
N ALA A 81 6.10 -12.66 6.66
CA ALA A 81 5.88 -11.48 5.83
C ALA A 81 5.04 -10.43 6.58
N LEU A 82 5.17 -9.17 6.19
CA LEU A 82 4.34 -8.07 6.69
C LEU A 82 3.02 -8.05 5.92
N GLU A 83 2.09 -8.90 6.34
CA GLU A 83 0.73 -8.95 5.79
C GLU A 83 -0.12 -7.80 6.34
N ILE A 84 -0.65 -6.97 5.44
CA ILE A 84 -1.54 -5.87 5.76
C ILE A 84 -2.88 -6.48 6.19
N THR A 85 -3.22 -6.33 7.46
CA THR A 85 -4.51 -6.80 8.00
C THR A 85 -5.58 -5.71 7.98
N GLU A 86 -5.16 -4.46 7.90
CA GLU A 86 -6.06 -3.32 7.75
C GLU A 86 -5.30 -2.15 7.12
N PHE A 87 -5.85 -1.59 6.05
CA PHE A 87 -5.51 -0.25 5.57
C PHE A 87 -6.64 0.72 5.91
N SER A 88 -6.29 1.88 6.47
CA SER A 88 -7.26 2.93 6.74
C SER A 88 -6.67 4.32 6.57
N TYR A 89 -7.54 5.29 6.36
CA TYR A 89 -7.18 6.70 6.35
C TYR A 89 -8.26 7.57 6.98
N LEU A 90 -7.84 8.71 7.52
CA LEU A 90 -8.74 9.73 8.06
C LEU A 90 -8.40 11.10 7.48
N LYS A 91 -9.35 11.69 6.74
CA LYS A 91 -9.21 13.04 6.20
C LYS A 91 -9.40 14.10 7.29
N LYS A 92 -8.41 14.97 7.47
CA LYS A 92 -8.43 16.13 8.38
C LYS A 92 -8.07 17.39 7.61
N GLY A 93 -9.09 18.10 7.12
CA GLY A 93 -8.89 19.29 6.28
C GLY A 93 -8.29 18.90 4.93
N THR A 94 -7.10 19.41 4.63
CA THR A 94 -6.36 19.14 3.38
C THR A 94 -5.36 17.98 3.50
N MET A 95 -5.34 17.28 4.62
CA MET A 95 -4.39 16.19 4.90
C MET A 95 -5.14 14.90 5.19
N TYR A 96 -4.48 13.78 4.89
CA TYR A 96 -4.88 12.44 5.31
C TYR A 96 -3.92 11.95 6.38
N MET A 97 -4.47 11.24 7.36
CA MET A 97 -3.73 10.40 8.29
C MET A 97 -3.87 8.97 7.80
N ILE A 98 -2.77 8.34 7.41
CA ILE A 98 -2.71 6.98 6.86
C ILE A 98 -2.30 6.01 7.97
N GLU A 99 -2.91 4.83 8.00
CA GLU A 99 -2.59 3.76 8.92
C GLU A 99 -2.64 2.40 8.23
N PHE A 100 -1.55 1.64 8.36
CA PHE A 100 -1.48 0.21 8.06
C PHE A 100 -1.36 -0.55 9.37
N LYS A 101 -2.12 -1.62 9.53
CA LYS A 101 -1.97 -2.58 10.64
C LYS A 101 -1.48 -3.92 10.13
N PHE A 102 -0.76 -4.59 11.01
CA PHE A 102 -0.20 -5.92 10.81
C PHE A 102 -0.54 -6.71 12.07
N ASP A 103 -1.59 -7.52 12.06
CA ASP A 103 -2.01 -8.28 13.25
C ASP A 103 -1.40 -9.69 13.32
N PHE A 104 -0.73 -10.13 12.25
CA PHE A 104 0.03 -11.37 12.18
C PHE A 104 1.53 -11.10 12.36
N SER A 105 2.29 -12.07 12.90
CA SER A 105 3.70 -11.84 13.25
C SER A 105 4.57 -11.57 12.02
N PRO A 106 5.24 -10.39 11.92
CA PRO A 106 5.37 -9.36 12.96
C PRO A 106 4.15 -8.44 13.17
N VAL A 107 3.71 -8.35 14.43
CA VAL A 107 2.55 -7.52 14.81
C VAL A 107 2.98 -6.06 14.93
N GLY A 108 2.20 -5.13 14.37
CA GLY A 108 2.62 -3.74 14.32
C GLY A 108 1.72 -2.79 13.56
N TYR A 109 2.25 -1.61 13.28
CA TYR A 109 1.60 -0.60 12.46
C TYR A 109 2.62 0.29 11.74
N ILE A 110 2.15 0.95 10.68
CA ILE A 110 2.79 2.12 10.06
C ILE A 110 1.75 3.24 10.02
N ARG A 111 2.13 4.43 10.48
CA ARG A 111 1.27 5.62 10.53
C ARG A 111 2.02 6.84 10.03
N PHE A 112 1.36 7.70 9.26
CA PHE A 112 1.92 8.98 8.83
C PHE A 112 0.82 9.90 8.31
N ASN A 113 1.17 11.15 7.99
CA ASN A 113 0.27 12.06 7.28
C ASN A 113 0.75 12.28 5.85
N CYS A 114 -0.17 12.55 4.92
CA CYS A 114 0.12 12.98 3.56
C CYS A 114 -0.95 13.98 3.08
N ALA A 115 -0.68 14.71 1.99
CA ALA A 115 -1.66 15.62 1.38
C ALA A 115 -2.53 14.91 0.32
N ASP A 116 -1.95 13.95 -0.38
CA ASP A 116 -2.57 13.16 -1.44
C ASP A 116 -1.97 11.75 -1.42
N PHE A 117 -2.72 10.76 -1.91
CA PHE A 117 -2.22 9.41 -2.10
C PHE A 117 -2.96 8.67 -3.21
N TYR A 118 -2.34 7.63 -3.75
CA TYR A 118 -2.97 6.77 -4.73
C TYR A 118 -2.42 5.34 -4.71
N PHE A 119 -3.28 4.39 -5.09
CA PHE A 119 -2.91 3.04 -5.44
C PHE A 119 -2.72 2.94 -6.96
N GLU A 120 -1.61 2.33 -7.40
CA GLU A 120 -1.28 2.13 -8.81
C GLU A 120 -1.05 0.64 -9.09
N ILE A 121 -1.73 0.14 -10.12
CA ILE A 121 -1.53 -1.19 -10.70
C ILE A 121 -0.87 -0.98 -12.06
N ILE A 122 0.27 -1.62 -12.27
CA ILE A 122 1.07 -1.53 -13.49
C ILE A 122 1.09 -2.91 -14.14
N GLU A 123 0.44 -3.04 -15.28
CA GLU A 123 0.45 -4.27 -16.06
C GLU A 123 1.57 -4.22 -17.11
N GLU A 124 2.45 -5.22 -17.08
CA GLU A 124 3.41 -5.41 -18.17
C GLU A 124 2.66 -5.80 -19.45
N ASN A 125 3.12 -5.29 -20.60
CA ASN A 125 2.47 -5.61 -21.87
C ASN A 125 2.71 -7.08 -22.20
N VAL A 126 1.71 -7.93 -21.97
CA VAL A 126 1.67 -9.26 -22.58
C VAL A 126 1.42 -9.07 -24.08
N PRO A 127 2.32 -9.48 -24.99
CA PRO A 127 1.95 -9.61 -26.38
C PRO A 127 0.83 -10.67 -26.45
N LYS A 128 -0.35 -10.27 -26.93
CA LYS A 128 -1.44 -11.23 -27.22
C LYS A 128 -1.00 -12.28 -28.23
#